data_AF-A0A3L9MI28-F1
#
_entry.id   AF-A0A3L9MI28-F1
#
_cell.length_a   1.000
_cell.length_b   1.000
_cell.length_c   1.000
_cell.angle_alpha   90.00
_cell.angle_beta   90.00
_cell.angle_gamma   90.00
#
_symmetry.space_group_name_H-M   'P 1'
#
loop_
_entity.id
_entity.type
_entity.pdbx_description
1 polymer ?
#
loop_
_entity_poly.entity_id
_entity_poly.type
_entity_poly.pdbx_seq_one_letter_code
_entity_poly.pdbx_strand_id
1 'polypeptide(L)'
;MFKVLIGEKFKDLVLEEGLKFTYAISNYGRLVRYTNVIEDGAELKGSLINGYKVFRYKISEKGKVKNYSKMFSRMVAENFLEQPTEEQKYLLHKDYTKDNCQAKNLFWATTEEFRTHFMGSPLYKEGVKKSQETRKKMDGNKLTTTQVIRIKKMISDPNRKTRLKLIAKQFGISEMQLYRIKSGENWGHIKI
;
A
#
# COMPACT_ATOMS: atom_id res chain seq x y z
N MET A 1 -11.35 -30.80 18.30
CA MET A 1 -10.47 -30.23 19.34
C MET A 1 -9.54 -29.24 18.66
N PHE A 2 -9.47 -28.02 19.19
CA PHE A 2 -8.63 -26.96 18.65
C PHE A 2 -7.16 -27.27 18.96
N LYS A 3 -6.30 -27.25 17.94
CA LYS A 3 -4.87 -27.55 18.11
C LYS A 3 -4.07 -26.25 18.21
N VAL A 4 -3.38 -26.11 19.34
CA VAL A 4 -2.39 -25.06 19.60
C VAL A 4 -1.09 -25.39 18.86
N LEU A 5 -0.54 -24.41 18.14
CA LEU A 5 0.71 -24.58 17.39
C LEU A 5 1.93 -24.37 18.31
N ILE A 6 3.10 -24.88 17.89
CA ILE A 6 4.35 -24.73 18.65
C ILE A 6 4.72 -23.25 18.75
N GLY A 7 4.94 -22.75 19.97
CA GLY A 7 5.28 -21.35 20.23
C GLY A 7 4.10 -20.37 20.07
N GLU A 8 2.88 -20.89 19.86
CA GLU A 8 1.66 -20.10 19.85
C GLU A 8 1.25 -19.77 21.29
N LYS A 9 1.00 -18.49 21.56
CA LYS A 9 0.56 -17.98 22.85
C LYS A 9 -0.76 -17.25 22.64
N PHE A 10 -1.74 -17.52 23.49
CA PHE A 10 -3.06 -16.88 23.46
C PHE A 10 -3.16 -15.84 24.57
N LYS A 11 -3.90 -14.77 24.30
CA LYS A 11 -4.34 -13.78 25.29
C LYS A 11 -5.83 -13.51 25.11
N ASP A 12 -6.53 -13.40 26.22
CA ASP A 12 -7.94 -13.07 26.21
C ASP A 12 -8.18 -11.64 25.77
N LEU A 13 -9.21 -11.46 24.96
CA LEU A 13 -9.62 -10.16 24.46
C LEU A 13 -10.60 -9.52 25.42
N VAL A 14 -10.30 -8.28 25.80
CA VAL A 14 -11.27 -7.40 26.45
C VAL A 14 -12.22 -6.86 25.36
N LEU A 15 -13.41 -7.45 25.30
CA LEU A 15 -14.49 -7.04 24.40
C LEU A 15 -15.64 -6.45 25.23
N GLU A 16 -16.56 -5.77 24.56
CA GLU A 16 -17.74 -5.19 25.18
C GLU A 16 -18.64 -6.27 25.79
N GLU A 17 -19.28 -5.93 26.90
CA GLU A 17 -20.15 -6.85 27.66
C GLU A 17 -21.37 -7.32 26.85
N GLY A 18 -21.85 -8.53 27.14
CA GLY A 18 -23.01 -9.13 26.47
C GLY A 18 -22.67 -10.16 25.39
N LEU A 19 -21.41 -10.55 25.27
CA LEU A 19 -20.99 -11.68 24.44
C LEU A 19 -21.16 -13.01 25.18
N LYS A 20 -21.67 -14.02 24.47
CA LYS A 20 -21.92 -15.37 25.02
C LYS A 20 -20.64 -16.18 25.30
N PHE A 21 -19.55 -15.86 24.59
CA PHE A 21 -18.31 -16.62 24.63
C PHE A 21 -17.15 -15.70 25.00
N THR A 22 -16.10 -16.29 25.54
CA THR A 22 -14.79 -15.65 25.68
C THR A 22 -14.05 -15.77 24.35
N TYR A 23 -13.24 -14.76 24.05
CA TYR A 23 -12.46 -14.72 22.81
C TYR A 23 -11.00 -14.51 23.16
N ALA A 24 -10.12 -15.30 22.56
CA ALA A 24 -8.68 -15.14 22.68
C ALA A 24 -8.03 -14.97 21.32
N ILE A 25 -7.00 -14.13 21.25
CA ILE A 25 -6.18 -13.93 20.06
C ILE A 25 -4.79 -14.51 20.30
N SER A 26 -4.23 -15.18 19.31
CA SER A 26 -2.85 -15.66 19.38
C SER A 26 -1.85 -14.69 18.77
N ASN A 27 -0.58 -14.82 19.18
CA ASN A 27 0.55 -14.15 18.53
C ASN A 27 0.73 -14.55 17.04
N TYR A 28 0.03 -15.59 16.57
CA TYR A 28 -0.01 -16.01 15.17
C TYR A 28 -1.17 -15.35 14.39
N GLY A 29 -2.01 -14.55 15.05
CA GLY A 29 -3.18 -13.91 14.41
C GLY A 29 -4.37 -14.85 14.23
N ARG A 30 -4.49 -15.87 15.10
CA ARG A 30 -5.64 -16.78 15.16
C ARG A 30 -6.57 -16.36 16.28
N LEU A 31 -7.84 -16.14 15.96
CA LEU A 31 -8.88 -15.80 16.92
C LEU A 31 -9.63 -17.07 17.29
N VAL A 32 -9.83 -17.31 18.57
CA VAL A 32 -10.55 -18.48 19.08
C VAL A 32 -11.68 -17.99 19.96
N ARG A 33 -12.87 -18.56 19.79
CA ARG A 33 -13.94 -18.45 20.78
C ARG A 33 -14.01 -19.70 21.63
N TYR A 34 -14.26 -19.54 22.92
CA TYR A 34 -14.35 -20.66 23.86
C TYR A 34 -15.24 -20.31 25.06
N THR A 35 -15.60 -21.31 25.86
CA THR A 35 -16.44 -21.14 27.07
C THR A 35 -15.63 -21.35 28.34
N ASN A 36 -14.95 -22.49 28.45
CA ASN A 36 -14.15 -22.83 29.65
C ASN A 36 -12.65 -22.81 29.34
N VAL A 37 -12.22 -23.59 28.35
CA VAL A 37 -10.81 -23.75 27.95
C VAL A 37 -10.64 -23.56 26.44
N ILE A 38 -9.48 -23.09 26.01
CA ILE A 38 -9.19 -22.73 24.61
C ILE A 38 -9.13 -23.97 23.70
N GLU A 39 -8.68 -25.10 24.25
CA GLU A 39 -8.49 -26.39 23.58
C GLU A 39 -9.83 -26.98 23.06
N ASP A 40 -10.93 -26.68 23.76
CA ASP A 40 -12.29 -27.03 23.37
C ASP A 40 -12.96 -25.96 22.51
N GLY A 41 -12.26 -24.85 22.26
CA GLY A 41 -12.73 -23.73 21.48
C GLY A 41 -12.82 -24.00 19.98
N ALA A 42 -13.26 -22.97 19.26
CA ALA A 42 -13.33 -22.97 17.80
C ALA A 42 -12.62 -21.74 17.22
N GLU A 43 -11.79 -21.97 16.21
CA GLU A 43 -11.12 -20.88 15.48
C GLU A 43 -12.12 -20.08 14.65
N LEU A 44 -12.03 -18.77 14.74
CA LEU A 44 -12.77 -17.80 13.94
C LEU A 44 -11.83 -17.18 12.90
N LYS A 45 -12.10 -17.47 11.62
CA LYS A 45 -11.33 -16.92 10.50
C LYS A 45 -11.58 -15.43 10.27
N GLY A 46 -12.70 -14.89 10.78
CA GLY A 46 -13.10 -13.51 10.51
C GLY A 46 -13.53 -13.29 9.05
N SER A 47 -13.62 -12.03 8.64
CA SER A 47 -13.88 -11.61 7.26
C SER A 47 -12.79 -10.64 6.79
N LEU A 48 -12.72 -10.39 5.48
CA LEU A 48 -11.77 -9.44 4.89
C LEU A 48 -12.44 -8.11 4.57
N ILE A 49 -11.79 -6.99 4.89
CA ILE A 49 -12.17 -5.64 4.48
C ILE A 49 -10.95 -4.97 3.85
N ASN A 50 -11.00 -4.66 2.55
CA ASN A 50 -9.88 -4.05 1.82
C ASN A 50 -8.53 -4.80 2.00
N GLY A 51 -8.61 -6.13 2.14
CA GLY A 51 -7.49 -7.03 2.40
C GLY A 51 -7.15 -7.26 3.88
N TYR A 52 -7.71 -6.49 4.81
CA TYR A 52 -7.45 -6.67 6.25
C TYR A 52 -8.38 -7.70 6.86
N LYS A 53 -7.84 -8.56 7.73
CA LYS A 53 -8.61 -9.54 8.51
C LYS A 53 -9.31 -8.85 9.68
N VAL A 54 -10.63 -9.06 9.77
CA VAL A 54 -11.52 -8.34 10.68
C VAL A 54 -12.45 -9.30 11.40
N PHE A 55 -12.57 -9.11 12.70
CA PHE A 55 -13.56 -9.75 13.55
C PHE A 55 -14.77 -8.83 13.70
N ARG A 56 -15.93 -9.31 13.23
CA ARG A 56 -17.20 -8.58 13.35
C ARG A 56 -18.10 -9.34 14.32
N TYR A 57 -18.70 -8.61 15.25
CA TYR A 57 -19.65 -9.15 16.21
C TYR A 57 -20.74 -8.13 16.51
N LYS A 58 -21.83 -8.61 17.10
CA LYS A 58 -23.00 -7.80 17.42
C LYS A 58 -23.32 -7.97 18.88
N ILE A 59 -23.73 -6.88 19.52
CA ILE A 59 -24.18 -6.88 20.90
C ILE A 59 -25.56 -6.23 20.93
N SER A 60 -26.49 -6.87 21.64
CA SER A 60 -27.83 -6.34 21.87
C SER A 60 -27.84 -5.64 23.23
N GLU A 61 -27.98 -4.32 23.22
CA GLU A 61 -28.04 -3.51 24.42
C GLU A 61 -29.39 -2.78 24.45
N LYS A 62 -30.20 -3.03 25.49
CA LYS A 62 -31.53 -2.39 25.67
C LYS A 62 -32.44 -2.50 24.43
N GLY A 63 -32.46 -3.66 23.78
CA GLY A 63 -33.26 -3.92 22.58
C GLY A 63 -32.73 -3.33 21.28
N LYS A 64 -31.57 -2.65 21.30
CA LYS A 64 -30.89 -2.14 20.09
C LYS A 64 -29.65 -2.96 19.79
N VAL A 65 -29.49 -3.37 18.53
CA VAL A 65 -28.32 -4.12 18.06
C VAL A 65 -27.23 -3.15 17.63
N LYS A 66 -26.09 -3.19 18.31
CA LYS A 66 -24.86 -2.48 17.91
C LYS A 66 -23.91 -3.43 17.20
N ASN A 67 -23.32 -2.96 16.09
CA ASN A 67 -22.34 -3.72 15.32
C ASN A 67 -20.94 -3.24 15.66
N TYR A 68 -20.04 -4.18 15.95
CA TYR A 68 -18.64 -3.92 16.25
C TYR A 68 -17.74 -4.61 15.24
N SER A 69 -16.58 -4.02 15.01
CA SER A 69 -15.60 -4.49 14.04
C SER A 69 -14.19 -4.18 14.54
N LYS A 70 -13.43 -5.22 14.86
CA LYS A 70 -12.02 -5.11 15.31
C LYS A 70 -11.09 -5.79 14.31
N MET A 71 -9.99 -5.12 13.94
CA MET A 71 -8.98 -5.71 13.06
C MET A 71 -8.12 -6.72 13.82
N PHE A 72 -7.81 -7.85 13.21
CA PHE A 72 -6.95 -8.88 13.80
C PHE A 72 -5.55 -8.33 14.10
N SER A 73 -4.97 -7.59 13.15
CA SER A 73 -3.66 -6.96 13.32
C SER A 73 -3.62 -6.08 14.57
N ARG A 74 -4.65 -5.26 14.78
CA ARG A 74 -4.74 -4.38 15.95
C ARG A 74 -4.89 -5.16 17.25
N MET A 75 -5.77 -6.16 17.28
CA MET A 75 -5.92 -7.05 18.45
C MET A 75 -4.61 -7.76 18.80
N VAL A 76 -3.85 -8.22 17.80
CA VAL A 76 -2.53 -8.84 18.02
C VAL A 76 -1.52 -7.82 18.53
N ALA A 77 -1.46 -6.64 17.91
CA ALA A 77 -0.53 -5.58 18.30
C ALA A 77 -0.74 -5.13 19.75
N GLU A 78 -1.98 -4.85 20.14
CA GLU A 78 -2.33 -4.41 21.51
C GLU A 78 -2.00 -5.49 22.57
N ASN A 79 -1.95 -6.77 22.19
CA ASN A 79 -1.72 -7.87 23.11
C ASN A 79 -0.26 -8.37 23.13
N PHE A 80 0.47 -8.31 22.03
CA PHE A 80 1.77 -8.98 21.90
C PHE A 80 2.93 -8.06 21.54
N LEU A 81 2.67 -6.83 21.12
CA LEU A 81 3.72 -5.84 20.87
C LEU A 81 3.85 -4.93 22.10
N GLU A 82 5.01 -4.31 22.21
CA GLU A 82 5.22 -3.22 23.16
C GLU A 82 4.29 -2.05 22.83
N GLN A 83 3.95 -1.27 23.86
CA GLN A 83 3.10 -0.11 23.67
C GLN A 83 3.80 0.90 22.76
N PRO A 84 3.11 1.46 21.75
CA PRO A 84 3.70 2.46 20.88
C PRO A 84 4.08 3.71 21.68
N THR A 85 5.17 4.36 21.29
CA THR A 85 5.45 5.73 21.73
C THR A 85 4.43 6.71 21.16
N GLU A 86 4.36 7.94 21.68
CA GLU A 86 3.44 8.97 21.19
C GLU A 86 3.61 9.30 19.69
N GLU A 87 4.81 9.08 19.17
CA GLU A 87 5.15 9.31 17.76
C GLU A 87 4.72 8.15 16.86
N GLN A 88 4.63 6.94 17.40
CA GLN A 88 4.33 5.70 16.67
C GLN A 88 2.82 5.50 16.48
N LYS A 89 2.26 6.27 15.54
CA LYS A 89 0.81 6.35 15.31
C LYS A 89 0.26 5.27 14.36
N TYR A 90 1.12 4.57 13.63
CA TYR A 90 0.71 3.66 12.55
C TYR A 90 1.04 2.21 12.88
N LEU A 91 0.09 1.30 12.62
CA LEU A 91 0.35 -0.14 12.68
C LEU A 91 0.61 -0.68 11.27
N LEU A 92 1.78 -1.30 11.07
CA LEU A 92 2.24 -1.77 9.76
C LEU A 92 2.52 -3.27 9.73
N HIS A 93 2.45 -3.84 8.53
CA HIS A 93 2.80 -5.22 8.23
C HIS A 93 4.13 -5.21 7.45
N LYS A 94 5.19 -5.81 8.01
CA LYS A 94 6.55 -5.81 7.46
C LYS A 94 6.62 -6.41 6.05
N ASP A 95 5.81 -7.41 5.79
CA ASP A 95 5.74 -8.14 4.51
C ASP A 95 4.74 -7.54 3.51
N TYR A 96 4.11 -6.41 3.82
CA TYR A 96 3.06 -5.78 3.02
C TYR A 96 1.76 -6.59 2.86
N THR A 97 1.61 -7.71 3.57
CA THR A 97 0.48 -8.63 3.46
C THR A 97 -0.52 -8.39 4.60
N LYS A 98 -1.67 -7.82 4.26
CA LYS A 98 -2.65 -7.25 5.22
C LYS A 98 -3.42 -8.27 6.05
N ASP A 99 -3.45 -9.53 5.63
CA ASP A 99 -4.07 -10.65 6.35
C ASP A 99 -3.04 -11.48 7.13
N ASN A 100 -1.73 -11.21 6.95
CA ASN A 100 -0.68 -11.80 7.78
C ASN A 100 -0.54 -11.04 9.11
N CYS A 101 -1.46 -11.32 10.04
CA CYS A 101 -1.52 -10.68 11.35
C CYS A 101 -0.61 -11.34 12.41
N GLN A 102 0.48 -12.00 12.03
CA GLN A 102 1.43 -12.55 13.02
C GLN A 102 2.14 -11.41 13.77
N ALA A 103 2.28 -11.52 15.09
CA ALA A 103 2.91 -10.49 15.92
C ALA A 103 4.31 -10.09 15.42
N LYS A 104 5.11 -11.08 14.99
CA LYS A 104 6.44 -10.83 14.41
C LYS A 104 6.43 -10.01 13.12
N ASN A 105 5.33 -10.07 12.37
CA ASN A 105 5.13 -9.33 11.12
C ASN A 105 4.58 -7.92 11.37
N LEU A 106 4.10 -7.63 12.57
CA LEU A 106 3.52 -6.33 12.92
C LEU A 106 4.56 -5.45 13.60
N PHE A 107 4.41 -4.15 13.46
CA PHE A 107 5.17 -3.15 14.22
C PHE A 107 4.44 -1.81 14.23
N TRP A 108 4.62 -1.06 15.31
CA TRP A 108 4.20 0.33 15.40
C TRP A 108 5.25 1.22 14.72
N ALA A 109 4.79 2.23 13.99
CA ALA A 109 5.61 3.05 13.13
C ALA A 109 5.26 4.53 13.27
N THR A 110 6.28 5.38 13.17
CA THR A 110 6.13 6.82 13.04
C THR A 110 5.65 7.22 11.64
N THR A 111 5.36 8.50 11.44
CA THR A 111 4.98 9.03 10.12
C THR A 111 6.08 8.84 9.07
N GLU A 112 7.35 8.97 9.47
CA GLU A 112 8.49 8.84 8.56
C GLU A 112 8.73 7.38 8.17
N GLU A 113 8.66 6.47 9.15
CA GLU A 113 8.75 5.03 8.93
C GLU A 113 7.60 4.54 8.04
N PHE A 114 6.38 5.03 8.27
CA PHE A 114 5.23 4.75 7.41
C PHE A 114 5.49 5.13 5.96
N ARG A 115 6.00 6.35 5.71
CA ARG A 115 6.30 6.82 4.34
C ARG A 115 7.38 5.96 3.68
N THR A 116 8.47 5.69 4.40
CA THR A 116 9.57 4.87 3.90
C THR A 116 9.10 3.46 3.58
N HIS A 117 8.35 2.84 4.49
CA HIS A 117 7.76 1.52 4.29
C HIS A 117 6.81 1.51 3.08
N PHE A 118 5.91 2.49 2.97
CA PHE A 118 4.97 2.62 1.87
C PHE A 118 5.68 2.74 0.51
N MET A 119 6.71 3.59 0.40
CA MET A 119 7.52 3.72 -0.82
C MET A 119 8.34 2.45 -1.12
N GLY A 120 8.71 1.70 -0.08
CA GLY A 120 9.37 0.40 -0.20
C GLY A 120 8.47 -0.70 -0.79
N SER A 121 7.15 -0.54 -0.71
CA SER A 121 6.16 -1.54 -1.11
C SER A 121 6.29 -1.95 -2.58
N PRO A 122 6.24 -3.24 -2.90
CA PRO A 122 6.22 -3.73 -4.29
C PRO A 122 5.10 -3.08 -5.12
N LEU A 123 3.90 -2.92 -4.53
CA LEU A 123 2.75 -2.31 -5.20
C LEU A 123 3.00 -0.83 -5.55
N TYR A 124 3.67 -0.09 -4.66
CA TYR A 124 4.03 1.29 -4.94
C TYR A 124 5.03 1.37 -6.10
N LYS A 125 6.08 0.55 -6.07
CA LYS A 125 7.10 0.50 -7.12
C LYS A 125 6.51 0.12 -8.48
N GLU A 126 5.61 -0.87 -8.51
CA GLU A 126 4.90 -1.26 -9.72
C GLU A 126 4.00 -0.13 -10.23
N GLY A 127 3.26 0.54 -9.33
CA GLY A 127 2.43 1.69 -9.68
C GLY A 127 3.24 2.85 -10.27
N VAL A 128 4.42 3.15 -9.71
CA VAL A 128 5.35 4.15 -10.26
C VAL A 128 5.82 3.74 -11.65
N LYS A 129 6.25 2.49 -11.84
CA LYS A 129 6.69 1.97 -13.15
C LYS A 129 5.58 2.08 -14.19
N LYS A 130 4.37 1.61 -13.86
CA LYS A 130 3.19 1.68 -14.75
C LYS A 130 2.83 3.12 -15.09
N SER A 131 2.88 4.04 -14.11
CA SER A 131 2.65 5.47 -14.35
C SER A 131 3.68 6.06 -15.31
N GLN A 132 4.96 5.73 -15.15
CA GLN A 132 6.02 6.17 -16.06
C GLN A 132 5.83 5.61 -17.48
N GLU A 133 5.46 4.34 -17.61
CA GLU A 133 5.17 3.69 -18.90
C GLU A 133 3.97 4.33 -19.60
N THR A 134 2.88 4.59 -18.87
CA THR A 134 1.71 5.29 -19.41
C THR A 134 2.08 6.70 -19.85
N ARG A 135 2.80 7.46 -19.01
CA ARG A 135 3.24 8.82 -19.36
C ARG A 135 4.15 8.88 -20.59
N LYS A 136 5.00 7.86 -20.81
CA LYS A 136 5.82 7.75 -22.03
C LYS A 136 5.00 7.52 -23.29
N LYS A 137 3.80 6.96 -23.18
CA LYS A 137 2.89 6.72 -24.33
C LYS A 137 1.95 7.89 -24.59
N MET A 138 1.79 8.79 -23.62
CA MET A 138 0.92 9.95 -23.74
C MET A 138 1.66 11.11 -24.38
N ASP A 139 0.92 11.90 -25.16
CA ASP A 139 1.40 13.19 -25.61
C ASP A 139 1.63 14.13 -24.42
N GLY A 140 2.61 15.02 -24.55
CA GLY A 140 2.90 16.03 -23.55
C GLY A 140 1.99 17.24 -23.75
N ASN A 141 1.82 18.04 -22.69
CA ASN A 141 0.95 19.23 -22.73
C ASN A 141 1.29 20.25 -23.84
N LYS A 142 2.54 20.27 -24.32
CA LYS A 142 3.01 21.23 -25.35
C LYS A 142 3.39 20.58 -26.68
N LEU A 143 3.77 19.32 -26.67
CA LEU A 143 4.26 18.62 -27.86
C LEU A 143 3.65 17.22 -27.89
N THR A 144 3.19 16.82 -29.07
CA THR A 144 2.80 15.44 -29.34
C THR A 144 4.01 14.61 -29.74
N THR A 145 3.89 13.30 -29.58
CA THR A 145 4.89 12.31 -30.01
C THR A 145 5.27 12.52 -31.47
N THR A 146 4.27 12.76 -32.34
CA THR A 146 4.46 13.05 -33.77
C THR A 146 5.23 14.34 -34.01
N GLN A 147 4.94 15.41 -33.26
CA GLN A 147 5.69 16.66 -33.34
C GLN A 147 7.15 16.46 -32.92
N VAL A 148 7.40 15.67 -31.88
CA VAL A 148 8.77 15.36 -31.44
C VAL A 148 9.53 14.53 -32.48
N ILE A 149 8.89 13.54 -33.13
CA ILE A 149 9.48 12.79 -34.24
C ILE A 149 9.87 13.75 -35.38
N ARG A 150 8.98 14.68 -35.75
CA ARG A 150 9.28 15.71 -36.77
C ARG A 150 10.46 16.59 -36.37
N ILE A 151 10.46 17.10 -35.14
CA ILE A 151 11.56 17.90 -34.57
C ILE A 151 12.88 17.12 -34.66
N LYS A 152 12.90 15.86 -34.20
CA LYS A 152 14.10 15.03 -34.21
C LYS A 152 14.62 14.80 -35.63
N LYS A 153 13.74 14.46 -36.59
CA LYS A 153 14.11 14.30 -38.01
C LYS A 153 14.69 15.59 -38.61
N MET A 154 14.09 16.74 -38.31
CA MET A 154 14.59 18.04 -38.78
C MET A 154 15.95 18.39 -38.17
N ILE A 155 16.20 18.01 -36.91
CA ILE A 155 17.48 18.27 -36.24
C ILE A 155 18.58 17.35 -36.76
N SER A 156 18.25 16.08 -37.05
CA SER A 156 19.20 15.05 -37.50
C SER A 156 19.57 15.13 -38.98
N ASP A 157 18.85 15.91 -39.78
CA ASP A 157 19.16 16.11 -41.20
C ASP A 157 20.56 16.74 -41.37
N PRO A 158 21.52 16.05 -42.01
CA PRO A 158 22.87 16.57 -42.23
C PRO A 158 22.90 17.79 -43.16
N ASN A 159 21.88 17.95 -44.00
CA ASN A 159 21.74 19.07 -44.95
C ASN A 159 20.82 20.19 -44.44
N ARG A 160 20.52 20.21 -43.13
CA ARG A 160 19.57 21.14 -42.52
C ARG A 160 19.96 22.61 -42.75
N LYS A 161 19.15 23.31 -43.55
CA LYS A 161 19.28 24.76 -43.78
C LYS A 161 18.64 25.62 -42.67
N THR A 162 17.66 25.07 -41.95
CA THR A 162 16.92 25.78 -40.89
C THR A 162 17.71 25.84 -39.58
N ARG A 163 17.85 27.04 -38.99
CA ARG A 163 18.50 27.21 -37.68
C ARG A 163 17.62 26.62 -36.56
N LEU A 164 18.22 26.06 -35.52
CA LEU A 164 17.53 25.45 -34.36
C LEU A 164 16.50 26.43 -33.73
N LYS A 165 16.86 27.71 -33.62
CA LYS A 165 15.96 28.78 -33.17
C LYS A 165 14.64 28.86 -33.94
N LEU A 166 14.70 28.71 -35.27
CA LEU A 166 13.52 28.77 -36.12
C LEU A 166 12.65 27.52 -35.97
N ILE A 167 13.27 26.35 -35.81
CA ILE A 167 12.56 25.09 -35.51
C ILE A 167 11.83 25.22 -34.17
N ALA A 168 12.51 25.70 -33.12
CA ALA A 168 11.89 25.93 -31.82
C ALA A 168 10.67 26.86 -31.92
N LYS A 169 10.80 27.97 -32.66
CA LYS A 169 9.70 28.91 -32.92
C LYS A 169 8.53 28.26 -33.68
N GLN A 170 8.81 27.42 -34.67
CA GLN A 170 7.78 26.70 -35.46
C GLN A 170 6.91 25.79 -34.59
N PHE A 171 7.49 25.16 -33.57
CA PHE A 171 6.78 24.27 -32.64
C PHE A 171 6.35 24.96 -31.34
N GLY A 172 6.50 26.29 -31.23
CA GLY A 172 6.09 27.04 -30.05
C GLY A 172 6.86 26.69 -28.76
N ILE A 173 8.10 26.23 -28.88
CA ILE A 173 8.96 25.82 -27.75
C ILE A 173 10.17 26.73 -27.61
N SER A 174 10.79 26.74 -26.42
CA SER A 174 12.05 27.46 -26.23
C SER A 174 13.21 26.73 -26.92
N GLU A 175 14.27 27.46 -27.27
CA GLU A 175 15.50 26.85 -27.82
C GLU A 175 16.09 25.82 -26.85
N MET A 176 16.05 26.10 -25.54
CA MET A 176 16.51 25.17 -24.51
C MET A 176 15.69 23.87 -24.51
N GLN A 177 14.36 23.93 -24.69
CA GLN A 177 13.53 22.73 -24.83
C GLN A 177 13.93 21.91 -26.06
N LEU A 178 14.22 22.58 -27.18
CA LEU A 178 14.72 21.92 -28.38
C LEU A 178 16.08 21.25 -28.14
N TYR A 179 17.01 21.89 -27.42
CA TYR A 179 18.28 21.29 -27.04
C TYR A 179 18.11 20.07 -26.14
N ARG A 180 17.19 20.10 -25.17
CA ARG A 180 16.85 18.94 -24.32
C ARG A 180 16.25 17.78 -25.11
N ILE A 181 15.47 18.08 -26.14
CA ILE A 181 14.94 17.06 -27.09
C ILE A 181 16.08 16.46 -27.91
N LYS A 182 17.03 17.29 -28.34
CA LYS A 182 18.21 16.89 -29.11
C LYS A 182 19.16 16.00 -28.29
N SER A 183 19.46 16.38 -27.05
CA SER A 183 20.34 15.60 -26.15
C SER A 183 19.68 14.31 -25.64
N GLY A 184 18.35 14.20 -25.74
CA GLY A 184 17.58 13.09 -25.20
C GLY A 184 17.26 13.22 -23.71
N GLU A 185 17.64 14.32 -23.06
CA GLU A 185 17.24 14.66 -21.69
C GLU A 185 15.70 14.70 -21.57
N ASN A 186 15.05 15.30 -22.57
CA ASN A 186 13.60 15.28 -22.71
C ASN A 186 13.19 14.48 -23.95
N TRP A 187 12.11 13.73 -23.86
CA TRP A 187 11.64 12.85 -24.94
C TRP A 187 12.67 11.83 -25.47
N GLY A 188 13.67 11.44 -24.67
CA GLY A 188 14.72 10.48 -25.07
C GLY A 188 14.20 9.08 -25.46
N HIS A 189 13.00 8.74 -24.98
CA HIS A 189 12.32 7.48 -25.30
C HIS A 189 11.77 7.42 -26.73
N ILE A 190 11.54 8.56 -27.39
CA ILE A 190 11.13 8.61 -28.80
C ILE A 190 12.36 8.40 -29.68
N LYS A 191 12.36 7.40 -30.56
CA LYS A 191 13.42 7.15 -31.55
C LYS A 191 12.96 7.58 -32.95
N ILE A 192 13.91 7.94 -33.81
CA ILE A 192 13.70 8.31 -35.22
C ILE A 192 14.47 7.38 -36.14
#